data_AF-A0A8N4F2K8-F1
#
_entry.id   AF-A0A8N4F2K8-F1
#
_cell.length_a   1.000
_cell.length_b   1.000
_cell.length_c   1.000
_cell.angle_alpha   90.00
_cell.angle_beta   90.00
_cell.angle_gamma   90.00
#
_symmetry.space_group_name_H-M   'P 1'
#
loop_
_entity.id
_entity.type
_entity.pdbx_description
1 polymer ?
#
loop_
_entity_poly.entity_id
_entity_poly.type
_entity_poly.pdbx_seq_one_letter_code
_entity_poly.pdbx_strand_id
1 'polypeptide(L)'
;MARNLRLLGFLALICASLSISGAAVIRPINDAHRSAALELFVPTNGSFGSLEEAYEALRTFQIFGVEKSTEISHATCPVVAEKLGSSSFISKDLFLALRVNSILGCQIDARTFEDVASKLQAVIKNASSLVDFHYGVEGLLHIKDQGISVALSDADGTFHSIKALSQSDGRWRYDSNSAESSTYAAGIALETLAGVVSLA
;
A
#
# COMPACT_ATOMS: atom_id res chain seq x y z
N MET A 1 54.74 6.01 29.90
CA MET A 1 53.51 5.17 29.89
C MET A 1 52.30 5.86 29.25
N ALA A 2 52.02 7.14 29.53
CA ALA A 2 50.82 7.84 29.00
C ALA A 2 50.72 7.93 27.45
N ARG A 3 51.84 7.95 26.73
CA ARG A 3 51.86 8.05 25.25
C ARG A 3 51.37 6.76 24.56
N ASN A 4 51.67 5.59 25.15
CA ASN A 4 51.22 4.30 24.62
C ASN A 4 49.74 4.04 24.89
N LEU A 5 49.21 4.59 26.00
CA LEU A 5 47.79 4.48 26.35
C LEU A 5 46.90 5.29 25.40
N ARG A 6 47.35 6.48 24.96
CA ARG A 6 46.66 7.27 23.93
C ARG A 6 46.69 6.59 22.56
N LEU A 7 47.81 5.97 22.20
CA LEU A 7 47.93 5.24 20.94
C LEU A 7 47.01 4.01 20.90
N LEU A 8 46.93 3.24 22.00
CA LEU A 8 45.98 2.14 22.13
C LEU A 8 44.52 2.62 22.05
N GLY A 9 44.20 3.75 22.69
CA GLY A 9 42.86 4.35 22.61
C GLY A 9 42.48 4.77 21.20
N PHE A 10 43.41 5.37 20.45
CA PHE A 10 43.20 5.72 19.04
C PHE A 10 43.03 4.48 18.15
N LEU A 11 43.84 3.44 18.35
CA LEU A 11 43.70 2.16 17.64
C LEU A 11 42.37 1.47 17.94
N ALA A 12 41.91 1.51 19.19
CA ALA A 12 40.60 0.99 19.58
C ALA A 12 39.46 1.76 18.92
N LEU A 13 39.57 3.10 18.80
CA LEU A 13 38.58 3.93 18.10
C LEU A 13 38.53 3.62 16.60
N ILE A 14 39.69 3.39 15.96
CA ILE A 14 39.79 3.01 14.55
C ILE A 14 39.16 1.63 14.33
N CYS A 15 39.47 0.64 15.17
CA CYS A 15 38.85 -0.67 15.09
C CYS A 15 37.33 -0.63 15.31
N ALA A 16 36.83 0.22 16.20
CA ALA A 16 35.39 0.43 16.42
C ALA A 16 34.71 1.16 15.24
N SER A 17 35.43 1.98 14.47
CA SER A 17 34.92 2.59 13.25
C SER A 17 34.88 1.65 12.04
N LEU A 18 35.70 0.59 12.05
CA LEU A 18 35.70 -0.46 11.02
C LEU A 18 34.63 -1.54 11.26
N SER A 19 34.05 -1.58 12.47
CA SER A 19 32.90 -2.46 12.78
C SER A 19 31.55 -1.84 12.40
N ILE A 20 31.53 -0.79 11.58
CA ILE A 20 30.28 -0.34 10.94
C ILE A 20 29.82 -1.50 10.07
N SER A 21 28.72 -2.08 10.52
CA SER A 21 28.00 -3.21 9.95
C SER A 21 28.13 -3.25 8.44
N GLY A 22 28.59 -4.39 7.92
CA GLY A 22 28.60 -4.64 6.48
C GLY A 22 27.25 -4.23 5.92
N ALA A 23 27.24 -3.20 5.07
CA ALA A 23 26.05 -2.82 4.35
C ALA A 23 25.53 -4.11 3.70
N ALA A 24 24.28 -4.48 4.00
CA ALA A 24 23.68 -5.62 3.34
C ALA A 24 23.86 -5.38 1.83
N VAL A 25 24.70 -6.18 1.19
CA VAL A 25 24.89 -6.09 -0.24
C VAL A 25 23.53 -6.42 -0.81
N ILE A 26 22.81 -5.39 -1.30
CA ILE A 26 21.54 -5.59 -1.98
C ILE A 26 21.87 -6.38 -3.24
N ARG A 27 21.73 -7.71 -3.13
CA ARG A 27 21.92 -8.60 -4.25
C ARG A 27 20.75 -8.40 -5.22
N PRO A 28 21.00 -8.39 -6.53
CA PRO A 28 19.93 -8.37 -7.50
C PRO A 28 18.94 -9.50 -7.27
N ILE A 29 17.68 -9.27 -7.64
CA ILE A 29 16.65 -10.30 -7.66
C ILE A 29 17.12 -11.44 -8.58
N ASN A 30 17.07 -12.68 -8.09
CA ASN A 30 17.53 -13.88 -8.78
C ASN A 30 16.45 -14.96 -8.72
N ASP A 31 16.72 -16.12 -9.32
CA ASP A 31 15.74 -17.19 -9.42
C ASP A 31 15.36 -17.79 -8.06
N ALA A 32 16.26 -17.77 -7.08
CA ALA A 32 15.94 -18.23 -5.73
C ALA A 32 14.83 -17.37 -5.09
N HIS A 33 14.84 -16.05 -5.29
CA HIS A 33 13.76 -15.18 -4.82
C HIS A 33 12.43 -15.46 -5.53
N ARG A 34 12.47 -15.72 -6.84
CA ARG A 34 11.28 -16.06 -7.64
C ARG A 34 10.68 -17.40 -7.20
N SER A 35 11.52 -18.42 -7.01
CA SER A 35 11.12 -19.72 -6.50
C SER A 35 10.53 -19.61 -5.09
N ALA A 36 11.16 -18.87 -4.19
CA ALA A 36 10.64 -18.64 -2.85
C ALA A 36 9.26 -17.96 -2.85
N ALA A 37 9.03 -17.00 -3.76
CA ALA A 37 7.73 -16.37 -3.90
C ALA A 37 6.65 -17.35 -4.38
N LEU A 38 6.97 -18.22 -5.34
CA LEU A 38 6.06 -19.25 -5.84
C LEU A 38 5.75 -20.32 -4.78
N GLU A 39 6.73 -20.66 -3.93
CA GLU A 39 6.55 -21.59 -2.82
C GLU A 39 5.73 -20.99 -1.67
N LEU A 40 5.86 -19.68 -1.43
CA LEU A 40 5.12 -18.98 -0.39
C LEU A 40 3.66 -18.74 -0.79
N PHE A 41 3.43 -18.37 -2.06
CA PHE A 41 2.11 -18.00 -2.58
C PHE A 41 1.58 -19.07 -3.53
N VAL A 42 1.05 -20.15 -2.94
CA VAL A 42 0.45 -21.26 -3.69
C VAL A 42 -1.07 -21.08 -3.75
N PRO A 43 -1.65 -20.75 -4.92
CA PRO A 43 -3.10 -20.63 -5.06
C PRO A 43 -3.77 -22.01 -4.98
N THR A 44 -4.94 -22.08 -4.34
CA THR A 44 -5.79 -23.27 -4.32
C THR A 44 -6.84 -23.18 -5.43
N ASN A 45 -6.84 -24.14 -6.35
CA ASN A 45 -7.69 -24.11 -7.55
C ASN A 45 -7.56 -22.80 -8.36
N GLY A 46 -6.34 -22.25 -8.42
CA GLY A 46 -6.05 -21.00 -9.12
C GLY A 46 -6.46 -19.73 -8.37
N SER A 47 -7.05 -19.79 -7.18
CA SER A 47 -7.41 -18.61 -6.37
C SER A 47 -6.65 -18.57 -5.04
N PHE A 48 -6.48 -17.36 -4.51
CA PHE A 48 -6.08 -17.13 -3.12
C PHE A 48 -7.32 -17.11 -2.21
N GLY A 49 -7.12 -17.26 -0.90
CA GLY A 49 -8.20 -17.33 0.09
C GLY A 49 -8.91 -16.00 0.35
N SER A 50 -8.28 -14.87 -0.02
CA SER A 50 -8.86 -13.53 0.10
C SER A 50 -8.30 -12.56 -0.94
N LEU A 51 -8.94 -11.39 -1.12
CA LEU A 51 -8.41 -10.31 -1.94
C LEU A 51 -7.10 -9.72 -1.38
N GLU A 52 -6.93 -9.75 -0.05
CA GLU A 52 -5.71 -9.29 0.61
C GLU A 52 -4.54 -10.21 0.27
N GLU A 53 -4.72 -11.51 0.48
CA GLU A 53 -3.72 -12.52 0.11
C GLU A 53 -3.43 -12.51 -1.41
N ALA A 54 -4.47 -12.34 -2.24
CA ALA A 54 -4.30 -12.19 -3.68
C ALA A 54 -3.45 -10.95 -4.03
N TYR A 55 -3.73 -9.81 -3.40
CA TYR A 55 -2.96 -8.59 -3.63
C TYR A 55 -1.50 -8.75 -3.19
N GLU A 56 -1.26 -9.32 -2.01
CA GLU A 56 0.09 -9.56 -1.49
C GLU A 56 0.90 -10.49 -2.40
N ALA A 57 0.28 -11.60 -2.85
CA ALA A 57 0.89 -12.53 -3.78
C ALA A 57 1.23 -11.86 -5.12
N LEU A 58 0.25 -11.21 -5.74
CA LEU A 58 0.39 -10.57 -7.04
C LEU A 58 1.40 -9.42 -7.01
N ARG A 59 1.40 -8.62 -5.93
CA ARG A 59 2.36 -7.54 -5.77
C ARG A 59 3.78 -8.09 -5.57
N THR A 60 3.92 -9.18 -4.82
CA THR A 60 5.20 -9.87 -4.66
C THR A 60 5.72 -10.41 -5.98
N PHE A 61 4.85 -11.03 -6.79
CA PHE A 61 5.20 -11.51 -8.13
C PHE A 61 5.66 -10.37 -9.05
N GLN A 62 4.96 -9.22 -9.06
CA GLN A 62 5.40 -8.03 -9.81
C GLN A 62 6.79 -7.56 -9.38
N ILE A 63 7.07 -7.49 -8.06
CA ILE A 63 8.36 -7.05 -7.53
C ILE A 63 9.49 -7.99 -7.97
N PHE A 64 9.26 -9.31 -7.92
CA PHE A 64 10.27 -10.30 -8.29
C PHE A 64 10.33 -10.61 -9.79
N GLY A 65 9.43 -10.05 -10.59
CA GLY A 65 9.32 -10.33 -12.02
C GLY A 65 8.89 -11.77 -12.30
N VAL A 66 8.00 -12.32 -11.47
CA VAL A 66 7.35 -13.62 -11.69
C VAL A 66 6.13 -13.39 -12.58
N GLU A 67 6.01 -14.17 -13.66
CA GLU A 67 4.85 -14.09 -14.54
C GLU A 67 3.59 -14.58 -13.83
N LYS A 68 2.52 -13.79 -13.91
CA LYS A 68 1.21 -14.17 -13.37
C LYS A 68 0.58 -15.26 -14.25
N SER A 69 0.07 -16.32 -13.63
CA SER A 69 -0.67 -17.36 -14.34
C SER A 69 -2.01 -16.84 -14.85
N THR A 70 -2.41 -17.26 -16.05
CA THR A 70 -3.74 -16.98 -16.61
C THR A 70 -4.85 -17.61 -15.76
N GLU A 71 -4.56 -18.72 -15.07
CA GLU A 71 -5.50 -19.38 -14.16
C GLU A 71 -5.85 -18.48 -12.97
N ILE A 72 -4.85 -17.75 -12.42
CA ILE A 72 -5.07 -16.78 -11.33
C ILE A 72 -6.01 -15.68 -11.79
N SER A 73 -5.81 -15.16 -12.99
CA SER A 73 -6.66 -14.12 -13.55
C SER A 73 -8.09 -14.63 -13.76
N HIS A 74 -8.25 -15.83 -14.32
CA HIS A 74 -9.56 -16.44 -14.56
C HIS A 74 -10.35 -16.70 -13.27
N ALA A 75 -9.67 -17.15 -12.20
CA ALA A 75 -10.33 -17.42 -10.92
C ALA A 75 -10.61 -16.15 -10.10
N THR A 76 -9.72 -15.15 -10.17
CA THR A 76 -9.78 -13.97 -9.29
C THR A 76 -10.65 -12.84 -9.87
N CYS A 77 -10.66 -12.65 -11.19
CA CYS A 77 -11.41 -11.55 -11.81
C CYS A 77 -12.93 -11.58 -11.54
N PRO A 78 -13.62 -12.75 -11.48
CA PRO A 78 -15.02 -12.80 -11.07
C PRO A 78 -15.25 -12.27 -9.65
N VAL A 79 -14.34 -12.57 -8.71
CA VAL A 79 -14.41 -12.09 -7.32
C VAL A 79 -14.22 -10.57 -7.26
N VAL A 80 -13.30 -10.02 -8.05
CA VAL A 80 -13.11 -8.57 -8.19
C VAL A 80 -14.38 -7.92 -8.72
N ALA A 81 -14.94 -8.45 -9.81
CA ALA A 81 -16.17 -7.91 -10.41
C ALA A 81 -17.35 -7.96 -9.45
N GLU A 82 -17.51 -9.06 -8.71
CA GLU A 82 -18.55 -9.20 -7.67
C GLU A 82 -18.40 -8.13 -6.59
N LYS A 83 -17.19 -7.94 -6.05
CA LYS A 83 -16.94 -6.99 -4.96
C LYS A 83 -17.14 -5.54 -5.38
N LEU A 84 -16.75 -5.18 -6.59
CA LEU A 84 -16.96 -3.83 -7.13
C LEU A 84 -18.43 -3.58 -7.50
N GLY A 85 -19.12 -4.60 -8.03
CA GLY A 85 -20.52 -4.53 -8.42
C GLY A 85 -21.54 -4.62 -7.27
N SER A 86 -21.12 -5.07 -6.09
CA SER A 86 -22.01 -5.24 -4.93
C SER A 86 -22.59 -3.92 -4.43
N SER A 87 -23.88 -3.93 -4.04
CA SER A 87 -24.56 -2.78 -3.44
C SER A 87 -24.08 -2.50 -2.02
N SER A 88 -23.84 -3.54 -1.23
CA SER A 88 -23.17 -3.47 0.07
C SER A 88 -21.66 -3.47 -0.12
N PHE A 89 -20.93 -2.68 0.66
CA PHE A 89 -19.49 -2.57 0.55
C PHE A 89 -18.79 -2.35 1.89
N ILE A 90 -17.55 -2.80 1.94
CA ILE A 90 -16.58 -2.49 2.99
C ILE A 90 -15.45 -1.72 2.29
N SER A 91 -15.03 -0.58 2.85
CA SER A 91 -14.00 0.30 2.24
C SER A 91 -12.72 -0.47 1.91
N LYS A 92 -12.24 -1.31 2.84
CA LYS A 92 -11.09 -2.21 2.65
C LYS A 92 -11.29 -3.15 1.45
N ASP A 93 -12.44 -3.80 1.34
CA ASP A 93 -12.72 -4.77 0.26
C ASP A 93 -12.73 -4.09 -1.11
N LEU A 94 -13.37 -2.91 -1.22
CA LEU A 94 -13.36 -2.12 -2.47
C LEU A 94 -11.93 -1.73 -2.85
N PHE A 95 -11.17 -1.22 -1.89
CA PHE A 95 -9.79 -0.82 -2.12
C PHE A 95 -8.93 -2.01 -2.59
N LEU A 96 -9.00 -3.15 -1.90
CA LEU A 96 -8.28 -4.35 -2.30
C LEU A 96 -8.71 -4.87 -3.67
N ALA A 97 -10.01 -4.86 -3.98
CA ALA A 97 -10.50 -5.25 -5.31
C ALA A 97 -9.92 -4.35 -6.42
N LEU A 98 -9.88 -3.03 -6.20
CA LEU A 98 -9.25 -2.08 -7.14
C LEU A 98 -7.75 -2.33 -7.32
N ARG A 99 -7.03 -2.61 -6.23
CA ARG A 99 -5.59 -2.93 -6.30
C ARG A 99 -5.30 -4.25 -7.00
N VAL A 100 -6.11 -5.28 -6.75
CA VAL A 100 -5.99 -6.55 -7.48
C VAL A 100 -6.31 -6.32 -8.95
N ASN A 101 -7.33 -5.52 -9.26
CA ASN A 101 -7.68 -5.19 -10.63
C ASN A 101 -6.56 -4.43 -11.37
N SER A 102 -5.87 -3.50 -10.71
CA SER A 102 -4.77 -2.76 -11.35
C SER A 102 -3.60 -3.66 -11.73
N ILE A 103 -3.45 -4.82 -11.08
CA ILE A 103 -2.44 -5.83 -11.44
C ILE A 103 -2.97 -6.80 -12.49
N LEU A 104 -4.20 -7.30 -12.34
CA LEU A 104 -4.75 -8.34 -13.19
C LEU A 104 -5.29 -7.81 -14.53
N GLY A 105 -5.81 -6.59 -14.56
CA GLY A 105 -6.47 -6.00 -15.72
C GLY A 105 -7.82 -6.65 -16.03
N CYS A 106 -8.61 -6.94 -14.98
CA CYS A 106 -9.93 -7.53 -15.15
C CYS A 106 -10.85 -6.58 -15.92
N GLN A 107 -11.73 -7.14 -16.74
CA GLN A 107 -12.69 -6.36 -17.51
C GLN A 107 -13.84 -5.92 -16.60
N ILE A 108 -13.80 -4.66 -16.17
CA ILE A 108 -14.81 -4.03 -15.33
C ILE A 108 -15.49 -2.94 -16.13
N ASP A 109 -16.83 -2.90 -16.07
CA ASP A 109 -17.61 -1.91 -16.79
C ASP A 109 -17.39 -0.49 -16.24
N ALA A 110 -17.34 0.50 -17.13
CA ALA A 110 -17.09 1.89 -16.76
C ALA A 110 -18.12 2.42 -15.74
N ARG A 111 -19.39 2.02 -15.85
CA ARG A 111 -20.43 2.41 -14.90
C ARG A 111 -20.18 1.85 -13.51
N THR A 112 -19.61 0.64 -13.42
CA THR A 112 -19.21 0.08 -12.11
C THR A 112 -18.13 0.92 -11.46
N PHE A 113 -17.17 1.45 -12.22
CA PHE A 113 -16.18 2.38 -11.67
C PHE A 113 -16.80 3.70 -11.21
N GLU A 114 -17.77 4.26 -11.96
CA GLU A 114 -18.49 5.48 -11.54
C GLU A 114 -19.27 5.26 -10.23
N ASP A 115 -19.95 4.12 -10.11
CA ASP A 115 -20.68 3.72 -8.90
C ASP A 115 -19.71 3.55 -7.71
N VAL A 116 -18.56 2.90 -7.92
CA VAL A 116 -17.53 2.72 -6.88
C VAL A 116 -16.91 4.06 -6.51
N ALA A 117 -16.63 4.94 -7.47
CA ALA A 117 -16.11 6.28 -7.19
C ALA A 117 -17.08 7.09 -6.31
N SER A 118 -18.38 6.98 -6.57
CA SER A 118 -19.42 7.62 -5.74
C SER A 118 -19.43 7.07 -4.31
N LYS A 119 -19.29 5.74 -4.13
CA LYS A 119 -19.17 5.10 -2.81
C LYS A 119 -17.91 5.57 -2.07
N LEU A 120 -16.76 5.63 -2.74
CA LEU A 120 -15.50 6.07 -2.15
C LEU A 120 -15.53 7.56 -1.75
N GLN A 121 -16.14 8.43 -2.55
CA GLN A 121 -16.36 9.82 -2.13
C GLN A 121 -17.21 9.91 -0.87
N ALA A 122 -18.25 9.07 -0.73
CA ALA A 122 -19.03 8.99 0.49
C ALA A 122 -18.22 8.46 1.69
N VAL A 123 -17.28 7.53 1.48
CA VAL A 123 -16.34 7.08 2.53
C VAL A 123 -15.48 8.25 2.99
N ILE A 124 -14.82 8.97 2.07
CA ILE A 124 -13.94 10.09 2.39
C ILE A 124 -14.69 11.17 3.16
N LYS A 125 -15.89 11.54 2.71
CA LYS A 125 -16.72 12.56 3.36
C LYS A 125 -17.05 12.23 4.82
N ASN A 126 -17.22 10.95 5.15
CA ASN A 126 -17.60 10.50 6.48
C ASN A 126 -16.43 9.93 7.28
N ALA A 127 -15.20 9.98 6.73
CA ALA A 127 -14.03 9.37 7.34
C ALA A 127 -13.62 10.13 8.61
N SER A 128 -13.35 9.38 9.67
CA SER A 128 -12.70 9.86 10.90
C SER A 128 -11.39 9.13 11.20
N SER A 129 -11.05 8.13 10.38
CA SER A 129 -9.82 7.35 10.47
C SER A 129 -8.93 7.60 9.25
N LEU A 130 -7.62 7.57 9.48
CA LEU A 130 -6.60 7.64 8.44
C LEU A 130 -6.76 6.53 7.40
N VAL A 131 -7.17 5.34 7.84
CA VAL A 131 -7.32 4.17 6.98
C VAL A 131 -8.50 4.32 6.03
N ASP A 132 -9.61 4.90 6.48
CA ASP A 132 -10.75 5.19 5.60
C ASP A 132 -10.41 6.29 4.58
N PHE A 133 -9.68 7.33 4.99
CA PHE A 133 -9.15 8.32 4.05
C PHE A 133 -8.25 7.64 3.01
N HIS A 134 -7.34 6.78 3.45
CA HIS A 134 -6.42 6.06 2.58
C HIS A 134 -7.16 5.19 1.55
N TYR A 135 -8.06 4.30 2.00
CA TYR A 135 -8.84 3.44 1.10
C TYR A 135 -9.70 4.25 0.12
N GLY A 136 -10.31 5.34 0.61
CA GLY A 136 -11.11 6.24 -0.22
C GLY A 136 -10.29 6.92 -1.31
N VAL A 137 -9.26 7.67 -0.91
CA VAL A 137 -8.45 8.49 -1.81
C VAL A 137 -7.67 7.64 -2.81
N GLU A 138 -6.94 6.62 -2.33
CA GLU A 138 -6.15 5.76 -3.22
C GLU A 138 -7.05 4.90 -4.11
N GLY A 139 -8.24 4.53 -3.64
CA GLY A 139 -9.26 3.90 -4.47
C GLY A 139 -9.71 4.80 -5.63
N LEU A 140 -9.97 6.09 -5.37
CA LEU A 140 -10.30 7.06 -6.43
C LEU A 140 -9.13 7.25 -7.40
N LEU A 141 -7.89 7.27 -6.91
CA LEU A 141 -6.70 7.38 -7.75
C LEU A 141 -6.57 6.16 -8.67
N HIS A 142 -6.77 4.94 -8.15
CA HIS A 142 -6.78 3.73 -8.98
C HIS A 142 -7.85 3.77 -10.07
N ILE A 143 -9.04 4.31 -9.80
CA ILE A 143 -10.10 4.49 -10.80
C ILE A 143 -9.67 5.50 -11.87
N LYS A 144 -9.06 6.63 -11.46
CA LYS A 144 -8.50 7.63 -12.37
C LYS A 144 -7.45 7.04 -13.30
N ASP A 145 -6.59 6.17 -12.78
CA ASP A 145 -5.56 5.47 -13.56
C ASP A 145 -6.14 4.49 -14.61
N GLN A 146 -7.40 4.07 -14.47
CA GLN A 146 -8.12 3.31 -15.50
C GLN A 146 -8.68 4.20 -16.63
N GLY A 147 -8.41 5.52 -16.60
CA GLY A 147 -8.89 6.48 -17.59
C GLY A 147 -10.30 7.01 -17.31
N ILE A 148 -10.88 6.70 -16.14
CA ILE A 148 -12.17 7.25 -15.71
C ILE A 148 -11.95 8.64 -15.13
N SER A 149 -12.71 9.63 -15.59
CA SER A 149 -12.61 11.00 -15.09
C SER A 149 -13.15 11.10 -13.67
N VAL A 150 -12.25 11.17 -12.69
CA VAL A 150 -12.58 11.32 -11.27
C VAL A 150 -11.76 12.46 -10.66
N ALA A 151 -12.42 13.28 -9.85
CA ALA A 151 -11.81 14.33 -9.04
C ALA A 151 -12.36 14.24 -7.61
N LEU A 152 -11.55 14.67 -6.65
CA LEU A 152 -11.96 14.74 -5.25
C LEU A 152 -12.73 16.03 -5.00
N SER A 153 -14.01 15.91 -4.61
CA SER A 153 -14.92 17.05 -4.48
C SER A 153 -14.52 18.09 -3.42
N ASP A 154 -13.93 17.65 -2.31
CA ASP A 154 -13.42 18.51 -1.23
C ASP A 154 -11.96 18.18 -0.92
N ALA A 155 -11.07 18.47 -1.87
CA ALA A 155 -9.64 18.17 -1.72
C ALA A 155 -9.00 18.96 -0.57
N ASP A 156 -9.33 20.25 -0.41
CA ASP A 156 -8.77 21.09 0.66
C ASP A 156 -9.22 20.63 2.05
N GLY A 157 -10.52 20.37 2.25
CA GLY A 157 -11.04 19.87 3.51
C GLY A 157 -10.53 18.48 3.86
N THR A 158 -10.40 17.60 2.86
CA THR A 158 -9.81 16.25 3.04
C THR A 158 -8.34 16.36 3.44
N PHE A 159 -7.56 17.22 2.77
CA PHE A 159 -6.15 17.44 3.07
C PHE A 159 -5.96 17.91 4.52
N HIS A 160 -6.73 18.91 4.96
CA HIS A 160 -6.68 19.42 6.32
C HIS A 160 -7.11 18.38 7.36
N SER A 161 -8.15 17.59 7.06
CA SER A 161 -8.63 16.53 7.95
C SER A 161 -7.58 15.44 8.19
N ILE A 162 -6.91 14.99 7.12
CA ILE A 162 -5.79 14.05 7.25
C ILE A 162 -4.65 14.71 8.03
N LYS A 163 -4.27 15.95 7.68
CA LYS A 163 -3.17 16.67 8.33
C LYS A 163 -3.38 16.86 9.83
N ALA A 164 -4.62 17.00 10.28
CA ALA A 164 -4.97 17.11 11.71
C ALA A 164 -4.58 15.86 12.52
N LEU A 165 -4.37 14.71 11.88
CA LEU A 165 -3.88 13.48 12.54
C LEU A 165 -2.37 13.49 12.81
N SER A 166 -1.62 14.42 12.20
CA SER A 166 -0.16 14.50 12.38
C SER A 166 0.24 14.97 13.78
N GLN A 167 1.34 14.43 14.30
CA GLN A 167 1.92 14.79 15.59
C GLN A 167 3.24 15.56 15.39
N SER A 168 3.66 16.31 16.41
CA SER A 168 4.88 17.12 16.36
C SER A 168 6.18 16.32 16.30
N ASP A 169 6.13 15.03 16.67
CA ASP A 169 7.27 14.11 16.67
C ASP A 169 7.40 13.31 15.36
N GLY A 170 6.63 13.65 14.34
CA GLY A 170 6.64 12.99 13.03
C GLY A 170 5.81 11.71 12.95
N ARG A 171 5.21 11.25 14.05
CA ARG A 171 4.20 10.19 14.04
C ARG A 171 2.83 10.74 13.62
N TRP A 172 1.96 9.84 13.19
CA TRP A 172 0.60 10.18 12.81
C TRP A 172 -0.37 9.25 13.53
N ARG A 173 -1.53 9.78 13.90
CA ARG A 173 -2.60 9.01 14.53
C ARG A 173 -3.39 8.24 13.48
N TYR A 174 -3.91 7.08 13.86
CA TYR A 174 -4.82 6.32 13.00
C TYR A 174 -6.23 6.91 12.98
N ASP A 175 -6.63 7.63 14.02
CA ASP A 175 -7.92 8.30 14.10
C ASP A 175 -7.87 9.47 15.11
N SER A 176 -8.91 10.30 15.08
CA SER A 176 -9.00 11.49 15.95
C SER A 176 -9.23 11.15 17.43
N ASN A 177 -9.74 9.95 17.74
CA ASN A 177 -10.25 9.57 19.05
C ASN A 177 -9.21 8.78 19.88
N SER A 178 -8.28 8.08 19.23
CA SER A 178 -7.28 7.24 19.86
C SER A 178 -5.91 7.92 19.90
N ALA A 179 -5.17 7.80 21.00
CA ALA A 179 -3.81 8.32 21.11
C ALA A 179 -2.78 7.46 20.32
N GLU A 180 -3.23 6.39 19.67
CA GLU A 180 -2.36 5.47 18.95
C GLU A 180 -1.77 6.17 17.72
N SER A 181 -0.44 6.16 17.64
CA SER A 181 0.29 6.78 16.54
C SER A 181 1.58 6.03 16.24
N SER A 182 2.00 6.08 14.98
CA SER A 182 3.19 5.38 14.52
C SER A 182 3.86 6.10 13.34
N THR A 183 5.09 5.69 13.03
CA THR A 183 5.77 6.08 11.79
C THR A 183 5.19 5.36 10.57
N TYR A 184 4.59 4.19 10.76
CA TYR A 184 3.88 3.47 9.70
C TYR A 184 2.62 4.25 9.25
N ALA A 185 1.84 4.76 10.21
CA ALA A 185 0.74 5.67 9.94
C ALA A 185 1.20 6.93 9.20
N ALA A 186 2.39 7.44 9.51
CA ALA A 186 2.96 8.57 8.77
C ALA A 186 3.13 8.25 7.28
N GLY A 187 3.59 7.03 6.95
CA GLY A 187 3.69 6.55 5.57
C GLY A 187 2.34 6.55 4.85
N ILE A 188 1.32 5.95 5.49
CA ILE A 188 -0.05 5.93 4.96
C ILE A 188 -0.56 7.35 4.71
N ALA A 189 -0.35 8.25 5.68
CA ALA A 189 -0.83 9.62 5.56
C ALA A 189 -0.15 10.40 4.43
N LEU A 190 1.16 10.25 4.26
CA LEU A 190 1.89 10.92 3.19
C LEU A 190 1.50 10.40 1.80
N GLU A 191 1.31 9.09 1.65
CA GLU A 191 0.78 8.49 0.42
C GLU A 191 -0.61 9.05 0.12
N THR A 192 -1.51 9.02 1.11
CA THR A 192 -2.88 9.52 0.98
C THR A 192 -2.93 11.01 0.62
N LEU A 193 -2.07 11.85 1.23
CA LEU A 193 -2.00 13.27 0.89
C LEU A 193 -1.49 13.51 -0.54
N ALA A 194 -0.57 12.68 -1.03
CA ALA A 194 -0.14 12.74 -2.43
C ALA A 194 -1.30 12.35 -3.37
N GLY A 195 -2.11 11.35 -3.00
CA GLY A 195 -3.34 11.01 -3.70
C GLY A 195 -4.36 12.16 -3.75
N VAL A 196 -4.57 12.85 -2.62
CA VAL A 196 -5.44 14.04 -2.55
C VAL A 196 -4.97 15.12 -3.54
N VAL A 197 -3.68 15.44 -3.54
CA VAL A 197 -3.11 16.43 -4.48
C VAL A 197 -3.27 15.98 -5.93
N SER A 198 -3.14 14.68 -6.21
CA SER A 198 -3.29 14.12 -7.56
C SER A 198 -4.74 14.12 -8.06
N LEU A 199 -5.72 14.19 -7.15
CA LEU A 199 -7.15 14.19 -7.43
C LEU A 199 -7.80 15.59 -7.39
N ALA A 200 -7.03 16.61 -7.03
CA ALA A 200 -7.45 18.01 -7.00
C ALA A 200 -7.49 18.67 -8.38
#